data_AF-A0A402BT10-F1
#
_entry.id   AF-A0A402BT10-F1
#
_cell.length_a   1.000
_cell.length_b   1.000
_cell.length_c   1.000
_cell.angle_alpha   90.00
_cell.angle_beta   90.00
_cell.angle_gamma   90.00
#
_symmetry.space_group_name_H-M   'P 1'
#
loop_
_entity.id
_entity.type
_entity.pdbx_description
1 polymer ?
#
loop_
_entity_poly.entity_id
_entity_poly.type
_entity_poly.pdbx_seq_one_letter_code
_entity_poly.pdbx_strand_id
1 'polypeptide(L)'
;MEDRVFRGFVAGIIGGIVATLLSYLAYFKEFTTLRLTDWAAILIFAHVPPFSTEEHLFASFIHIGWCGAVGSVFAYFLAWTTNRRILFKAWMIGTTPYFVIYLLTSLFLTPGTVPTPFKTALSNYISSTIFSIIMGYSYKVLEQREKI
;
A
#
# COMPACT_ATOMS: atom_id res chain seq x y z
N MET A 1 10.47 -1.23 -23.29
CA MET A 1 9.28 -0.60 -22.64
C MET A 1 8.18 -1.61 -22.35
N GLU A 2 8.16 -2.77 -23.03
CA GLU A 2 6.94 -3.56 -23.22
C GLU A 2 6.36 -4.25 -21.97
N ASP A 3 7.03 -4.28 -20.81
CA ASP A 3 6.31 -4.73 -19.60
C ASP A 3 6.76 -4.09 -18.27
N ARG A 4 7.26 -2.85 -18.33
CA ARG A 4 7.71 -2.14 -17.11
C ARG A 4 6.56 -1.83 -16.17
N VAL A 5 5.42 -1.40 -16.73
CA VAL A 5 4.21 -1.08 -15.97
C VAL A 5 3.69 -2.33 -15.27
N PHE A 6 3.61 -3.47 -15.97
CA PHE A 6 3.19 -4.73 -15.39
C PHE A 6 4.16 -5.23 -14.31
N ARG A 7 5.47 -5.15 -14.52
CA ARG A 7 6.44 -5.48 -13.46
C ARG A 7 6.28 -4.59 -12.23
N GLY A 8 6.02 -3.30 -12.45
CA GLY A 8 5.63 -2.37 -11.40
C GLY A 8 4.38 -2.84 -10.66
N PHE A 9 3.33 -3.20 -11.41
CA PHE A 9 2.08 -3.71 -10.89
C PHE A 9 2.26 -4.97 -10.03
N VAL A 10 2.96 -5.98 -10.54
CA VAL A 10 3.26 -7.22 -9.82
C VAL A 10 4.10 -6.95 -8.58
N ALA A 11 5.12 -6.09 -8.68
CA ALA A 11 5.94 -5.70 -7.53
C ALA A 11 5.11 -4.98 -6.45
N GLY A 12 4.18 -4.11 -6.86
CA GLY A 12 3.22 -3.45 -5.99
C GLY A 12 2.28 -4.43 -5.30
N ILE A 13 1.75 -5.42 -6.03
CA ILE A 13 0.93 -6.51 -5.45
C ILE A 13 1.71 -7.28 -4.39
N ILE A 14 2.96 -7.70 -4.69
CA ILE A 14 3.79 -8.45 -3.73
C ILE A 14 4.00 -7.62 -2.45
N GLY A 15 4.32 -6.33 -2.59
CA GLY A 15 4.42 -5.42 -1.45
C GLY A 15 3.10 -5.29 -0.70
N GLY A 16 1.98 -5.14 -1.41
CA GLY A 16 0.65 -4.96 -0.84
C GLY A 16 0.18 -6.17 -0.04
N ILE A 17 0.46 -7.38 -0.51
CA ILE A 17 0.19 -8.63 0.21
C ILE A 17 0.96 -8.65 1.53
N VAL A 18 2.27 -8.36 1.49
CA VAL A 18 3.10 -8.33 2.71
C VAL A 18 2.60 -7.27 3.70
N ALA A 19 2.28 -6.07 3.22
CA ALA A 19 1.76 -4.99 4.07
C ALA A 19 0.40 -5.31 4.68
N THR A 20 -0.47 -5.97 3.91
CA THR A 20 -1.77 -6.44 4.40
C THR A 20 -1.58 -7.46 5.51
N LEU A 21 -0.72 -8.47 5.31
CA LEU A 21 -0.41 -9.46 6.35
C LEU A 21 0.12 -8.80 7.63
N LEU A 22 1.02 -7.83 7.50
CA LEU A 22 1.54 -7.06 8.64
C LEU A 22 0.46 -6.25 9.35
N SER A 23 -0.48 -5.67 8.60
CA SER A 23 -1.62 -4.94 9.17
C SER A 23 -2.53 -5.87 9.98
N TYR A 24 -2.82 -7.08 9.49
CA TYR A 24 -3.57 -8.09 10.25
C TYR A 24 -2.81 -8.53 11.51
N LEU A 25 -1.49 -8.75 11.41
CA LEU A 25 -0.67 -9.09 12.59
C LEU A 25 -0.63 -7.96 13.61
N ALA A 26 -0.52 -6.71 13.17
CA ALA A 26 -0.56 -5.54 14.04
C ALA A 26 -1.93 -5.40 14.71
N TYR A 27 -3.01 -5.70 14.00
CA TYR A 27 -4.37 -5.66 14.55
C TYR A 27 -4.58 -6.73 15.61
N PHE A 28 -4.14 -7.97 15.34
CA PHE A 28 -4.21 -9.07 16.31
C PHE A 28 -3.41 -8.77 17.61
N LYS A 29 -2.33 -8.01 17.51
CA LYS A 29 -1.52 -7.56 18.66
C LYS A 29 -1.99 -6.24 19.28
N GLU A 30 -3.16 -5.73 18.89
CA GLU A 30 -3.72 -4.45 19.34
C GLU A 30 -2.78 -3.24 19.12
N PHE A 31 -1.87 -3.37 18.15
CA PHE A 31 -0.93 -2.31 17.75
C PHE A 31 -1.51 -1.38 16.67
N THR A 32 -2.59 -1.79 16.02
CA THR A 32 -3.44 -0.90 15.21
C THR A 32 -4.90 -1.15 15.53
N THR A 33 -5.69 -0.09 15.51
CA THR A 33 -7.16 -0.16 15.67
C THR A 33 -7.88 -0.32 14.33
N LEU A 34 -7.19 -0.12 13.21
CA LEU A 34 -7.77 -0.12 11.88
C LEU A 34 -6.85 -0.85 10.91
N ARG A 35 -7.36 -1.89 10.25
CA ARG A 35 -6.61 -2.65 9.24
C ARG A 35 -6.60 -1.87 7.92
N LEU A 36 -5.59 -2.13 7.08
CA LEU A 36 -5.50 -1.51 5.75
C LEU A 36 -6.69 -1.88 4.86
N THR A 37 -7.22 -3.08 5.00
CA THR A 37 -8.41 -3.57 4.29
C THR A 37 -9.69 -2.93 4.80
N ASP A 38 -9.84 -2.74 6.12
CA ASP A 38 -10.96 -1.97 6.70
C ASP A 38 -10.94 -0.53 6.23
N TRP A 39 -9.76 0.07 6.13
CA TRP A 39 -9.61 1.44 5.65
C TRP A 39 -10.12 1.57 4.20
N ALA A 40 -9.77 0.62 3.33
CA ALA A 40 -10.31 0.56 1.98
C ALA A 40 -11.84 0.35 1.99
N ALA A 41 -12.35 -0.52 2.86
CA ALA A 41 -13.78 -0.78 2.98
C ALA A 41 -14.57 0.48 3.40
N ILE A 42 -14.06 1.25 4.37
CA ILE A 42 -14.67 2.53 4.79
C ILE A 42 -14.80 3.48 3.61
N LEU A 43 -13.75 3.62 2.79
CA LEU A 43 -13.78 4.52 1.65
C LEU A 43 -14.72 4.06 0.53
N ILE A 44 -14.84 2.75 0.31
CA ILE A 44 -15.64 2.18 -0.79
C ILE A 44 -17.12 2.15 -0.41
N PHE A 45 -17.45 1.67 0.79
CA PHE A 45 -18.82 1.43 1.23
C PHE A 45 -19.41 2.58 2.06
N ALA A 46 -18.59 3.56 2.42
CA ALA A 46 -19.01 4.76 3.15
C ALA A 46 -19.69 4.48 4.50
N HIS A 47 -19.37 3.36 5.15
CA HIS A 47 -19.75 3.08 6.53
C HIS A 47 -18.59 2.45 7.31
N VAL A 48 -18.71 2.46 8.63
CA VAL A 48 -17.74 1.87 9.56
C VAL A 48 -18.04 0.40 9.81
N PRO A 49 -17.08 -0.40 10.31
CA PRO A 49 -17.34 -1.78 10.74
C PRO A 49 -18.58 -1.90 11.64
N PRO A 50 -19.28 -3.05 11.62
CA PRO A 50 -18.87 -4.31 11.00
C PRO A 50 -19.08 -4.35 9.47
N PHE A 51 -18.16 -5.02 8.79
CA PHE A 51 -18.25 -5.31 7.35
C PHE A 51 -18.62 -6.78 7.15
N SER A 52 -19.46 -7.06 6.17
CA SER A 52 -19.76 -8.41 5.71
C SER A 52 -18.52 -9.08 5.08
N THR A 53 -18.55 -10.40 4.94
CA THR A 53 -17.46 -11.16 4.30
C THR A 53 -17.22 -10.72 2.86
N GLU A 54 -18.29 -10.41 2.12
CA GLU A 54 -18.24 -9.97 0.73
C GLU A 54 -17.60 -8.58 0.60
N GLU A 55 -17.99 -7.64 1.46
CA GLU A 55 -17.37 -6.32 1.54
C GLU A 55 -15.87 -6.41 1.85
N HIS A 56 -15.50 -7.28 2.79
CA HIS A 56 -14.09 -7.50 3.13
C HIS A 56 -13.27 -8.04 1.95
N LEU A 57 -13.81 -9.02 1.23
CA LEU A 57 -13.15 -9.60 0.06
C LEU A 57 -12.98 -8.56 -1.05
N PHE A 58 -14.04 -7.80 -1.35
CA PHE A 58 -14.01 -6.75 -2.35
C PHE A 58 -13.03 -5.63 -1.98
N ALA A 59 -13.09 -5.13 -0.75
CA ALA A 59 -12.18 -4.10 -0.27
C ALA A 59 -10.71 -4.56 -0.28
N SER A 60 -10.46 -5.82 0.06
CA SER A 60 -9.11 -6.41 -0.01
C SER A 60 -8.60 -6.48 -1.45
N PHE A 61 -9.45 -6.90 -2.39
CA PHE A 61 -9.11 -6.91 -3.82
C PHE A 61 -8.75 -5.51 -4.32
N ILE A 62 -9.59 -4.51 -4.02
CA ILE A 62 -9.34 -3.12 -4.40
C ILE A 62 -8.07 -2.56 -3.73
N HIS A 63 -7.83 -2.87 -2.46
CA HIS A 63 -6.62 -2.46 -1.75
C HIS A 63 -5.35 -3.03 -2.40
N ILE A 64 -5.33 -4.32 -2.76
CA ILE A 64 -4.20 -4.93 -3.46
C ILE A 64 -4.04 -4.36 -4.87
N GLY A 65 -5.15 -4.09 -5.57
CA GLY A 65 -5.14 -3.40 -6.86
C GLY A 65 -4.53 -1.99 -6.76
N TRP A 66 -4.87 -1.23 -5.72
CA TRP A 66 -4.26 0.05 -5.41
C TRP A 66 -2.74 -0.06 -5.19
N CYS A 67 -2.29 -1.04 -4.42
CA CYS A 67 -0.86 -1.31 -4.24
C CYS A 67 -0.17 -1.61 -5.58
N GLY A 68 -0.82 -2.38 -6.47
CA GLY A 68 -0.33 -2.60 -7.83
C GLY A 68 -0.25 -1.31 -8.67
N ALA A 69 -1.25 -0.44 -8.58
CA ALA A 69 -1.24 0.86 -9.25
C ALA A 69 -0.07 1.73 -8.77
N VAL A 70 0.19 1.79 -7.46
CA VAL A 70 1.36 2.48 -6.89
C VAL A 70 2.67 1.90 -7.43
N GLY A 71 2.78 0.58 -7.53
CA GLY A 71 3.95 -0.08 -8.12
C GLY A 71 4.14 0.24 -9.61
N SER A 72 3.05 0.38 -10.35
CA SER A 72 3.08 0.82 -11.76
C SER A 72 3.60 2.25 -11.90
N VAL A 73 3.11 3.17 -11.05
CA VAL A 73 3.59 4.56 -10.98
C VAL A 73 5.07 4.60 -10.62
N PHE A 74 5.50 3.80 -9.65
CA PHE A 74 6.91 3.67 -9.29
C PHE A 74 7.78 3.21 -10.47
N ALA A 75 7.34 2.20 -11.22
CA ALA A 75 8.08 1.71 -12.37
C ALA A 75 8.18 2.76 -13.48
N TYR A 76 7.14 3.57 -13.69
CA TYR A 76 7.15 4.69 -14.63
C TYR A 76 8.08 5.83 -14.15
N PHE A 77 8.08 6.14 -12.84
CA PHE A 77 9.01 7.09 -12.24
C PHE A 77 10.49 6.69 -12.45
N LEU A 78 10.80 5.40 -12.46
CA LEU A 78 12.14 4.90 -12.80
C LEU A 78 12.50 5.04 -14.29
N ALA A 79 11.56 5.40 -15.18
CA ALA A 79 11.87 5.72 -16.57
C ALA A 79 12.53 7.08 -16.72
N TRP A 80 12.22 8.01 -15.83
CA TRP A 80 12.75 9.36 -15.86
C TRP A 80 13.90 9.59 -14.89
N THR A 81 14.31 8.54 -14.17
CA THR A 81 15.37 8.65 -13.18
C THR A 81 16.35 7.48 -13.30
N THR A 82 17.55 7.62 -12.74
CA THR A 82 18.57 6.56 -12.79
C THR A 82 18.19 5.36 -11.92
N ASN A 83 18.67 4.15 -12.21
CA ASN A 83 18.43 2.98 -11.35
C ASN A 83 19.24 3.00 -10.03
N ARG A 84 19.98 4.07 -9.74
CA ARG A 84 20.72 4.22 -8.47
C ARG A 84 19.74 4.42 -7.31
N ARG A 85 20.00 3.75 -6.18
CA ARG A 85 19.22 3.83 -4.94
C ARG A 85 17.73 3.54 -5.12
N ILE A 86 17.42 2.48 -5.88
CA ILE A 86 16.04 2.07 -6.20
C ILE A 86 15.15 1.89 -4.96
N LEU A 87 15.69 1.34 -3.87
CA LEU A 87 14.94 1.11 -2.63
C LEU A 87 14.53 2.42 -1.95
N PHE A 88 15.38 3.45 -1.98
CA PHE A 88 15.04 4.77 -1.45
C PHE A 88 13.92 5.42 -2.28
N LYS A 89 13.98 5.29 -3.61
CA LYS A 89 12.93 5.79 -4.51
C LYS A 89 11.62 5.05 -4.30
N ALA A 90 11.68 3.74 -4.13
CA ALA A 90 10.51 2.92 -3.83
C ALA A 90 9.89 3.36 -2.50
N TRP A 91 10.72 3.56 -1.46
CA TRP A 91 10.31 4.10 -0.16
C TRP A 91 9.61 5.46 -0.28
N MET A 92 10.18 6.42 -1.02
CA MET A 92 9.54 7.72 -1.25
C MET A 92 8.18 7.54 -1.95
N ILE A 93 8.15 6.88 -3.11
CA ILE A 93 6.93 6.74 -3.91
C ILE A 93 5.86 5.91 -3.21
N GLY A 94 6.23 4.89 -2.45
CA GLY A 94 5.28 4.01 -1.79
C GLY A 94 4.75 4.56 -0.46
N THR A 95 5.48 5.44 0.22
CA THR A 95 5.01 6.08 1.47
C THR A 95 4.18 7.34 1.24
N THR A 96 4.48 8.13 0.20
CA THR A 96 3.76 9.38 -0.09
C THR A 96 2.24 9.22 -0.25
N PRO A 97 1.70 8.20 -0.97
CA PRO A 97 0.27 8.02 -1.12
C PRO A 97 -0.46 7.88 0.22
N TYR A 98 0.17 7.25 1.22
CA TYR A 98 -0.43 7.10 2.55
C TYR A 98 -0.55 8.43 3.29
N PHE A 99 0.42 9.33 3.14
CA PHE A 99 0.30 10.68 3.69
C PHE A 99 -0.86 11.45 3.05
N VAL A 100 -0.99 11.38 1.73
CA VAL A 100 -2.10 12.03 0.99
C VAL A 100 -3.44 11.45 1.43
N ILE A 101 -3.52 10.13 1.59
CA ILE A 101 -4.67 9.42 2.13
C ILE A 101 -5.07 9.95 3.51
N TYR A 102 -4.13 10.04 4.45
CA TYR A 102 -4.38 10.58 5.79
C TYR A 102 -4.86 12.03 5.76
N LEU A 103 -4.25 12.84 4.90
CA LEU A 103 -4.64 14.23 4.70
C LEU A 103 -6.09 14.32 4.23
N LEU A 104 -6.47 13.53 3.21
CA LEU A 104 -7.83 13.54 2.66
C LEU A 104 -8.85 13.09 3.72
N THR A 105 -8.63 11.97 4.41
CA THR A 105 -9.59 11.48 5.42
C THR A 105 -9.72 12.42 6.61
N SER A 106 -8.66 13.14 6.96
CA SER A 106 -8.69 14.15 8.01
C SER A 106 -9.45 15.41 7.58
N LEU A 107 -9.22 15.88 6.35
CA LEU A 107 -9.91 17.06 5.79
C LEU A 107 -11.42 16.84 5.66
N PHE A 108 -11.83 15.63 5.26
CA PHE A 108 -13.24 15.28 5.08
C PHE A 108 -13.89 14.66 6.32
N LEU A 109 -13.17 14.59 7.45
CA LEU A 109 -13.65 14.00 8.71
C LEU A 109 -14.28 12.61 8.50
N THR A 110 -13.63 11.77 7.71
CA THR A 110 -14.19 10.47 7.29
C THR A 110 -14.42 9.57 8.51
N PRO A 111 -15.68 9.14 8.79
CA PRO A 111 -15.99 8.32 9.97
C PRO A 111 -15.15 7.04 10.03
N GLY A 112 -14.74 6.66 11.23
CA GLY A 112 -13.92 5.45 11.46
C GLY A 112 -12.42 5.60 11.11
N THR A 113 -12.01 6.73 10.52
CA THR A 113 -10.60 7.05 10.27
C THR A 113 -10.05 8.16 11.17
N VAL A 114 -10.96 8.96 11.76
CA VAL A 114 -10.64 10.11 12.63
C VAL A 114 -11.37 9.96 13.98
N PRO A 115 -10.72 10.22 15.13
CA PRO A 115 -9.29 10.52 15.27
C PRO A 115 -8.45 9.25 15.07
N THR A 116 -7.32 9.36 14.36
CA THR A 116 -6.37 8.24 14.22
C THR A 116 -5.49 8.13 15.46
N PRO A 117 -5.49 7.01 16.22
CA PRO A 117 -4.57 6.82 17.33
C PRO A 117 -3.11 6.79 16.85
N PHE A 118 -2.17 7.28 17.68
CA PHE A 118 -0.74 7.27 17.36
C PHE A 118 -0.23 5.86 16.99
N LYS A 119 -0.67 4.83 17.71
CA LYS A 119 -0.30 3.43 17.43
C LYS A 119 -0.72 3.00 16.01
N THR A 120 -1.94 3.34 15.60
CA THR A 120 -2.46 3.10 14.23
C THR A 120 -1.66 3.86 13.18
N ALA A 121 -1.38 5.16 13.42
CA ALA A 121 -0.57 5.96 12.52
C ALA A 121 0.85 5.38 12.33
N LEU A 122 1.50 5.00 13.43
CA LEU A 122 2.82 4.38 13.45
C LEU A 122 2.82 3.00 12.77
N SER A 123 1.82 2.16 13.05
CA SER A 123 1.65 0.86 12.41
C SER A 123 1.50 0.98 10.90
N ASN A 124 0.70 1.95 10.43
CA ASN A 124 0.50 2.20 9.01
C ASN A 124 1.77 2.76 8.34
N TYR A 125 2.55 3.60 9.04
CA TYR A 125 3.84 4.08 8.54
C TYR A 125 4.89 2.97 8.41
N ILE A 126 4.95 2.06 9.39
CA ILE A 126 5.82 0.87 9.33
C ILE A 126 5.37 -0.04 8.17
N SER A 127 4.07 -0.28 8.05
CA SER A 127 3.50 -1.11 6.98
C SER A 127 3.76 -0.52 5.60
N SER A 128 3.62 0.80 5.42
CA SER A 128 3.92 1.48 4.15
C SER A 128 5.42 1.51 3.83
N THR A 129 6.28 1.61 4.84
CA THR A 129 7.73 1.49 4.68
C THR A 129 8.10 0.08 4.19
N ILE A 130 7.56 -0.96 4.81
CA ILE A 130 7.83 -2.34 4.42
C ILE A 130 7.24 -2.64 3.03
N PHE A 131 6.00 -2.24 2.76
CA PHE A 131 5.38 -2.26 1.43
C PHE A 131 6.35 -1.73 0.38
N SER A 132 6.89 -0.54 0.61
CA SER A 132 7.71 0.18 -0.35
C SER A 132 9.06 -0.50 -0.61
N ILE A 133 9.69 -1.02 0.45
CA ILE A 133 10.96 -1.74 0.33
C ILE A 133 10.75 -3.05 -0.43
N ILE A 134 9.70 -3.81 -0.11
CA ILE A 134 9.36 -5.06 -0.80
C ILE A 134 9.03 -4.80 -2.26
N MET A 135 8.23 -3.79 -2.57
CA MET A 135 7.94 -3.36 -3.94
C MET A 135 9.23 -3.04 -4.71
N GLY A 136 10.12 -2.23 -4.15
CA GLY A 136 11.39 -1.88 -4.80
C GLY A 136 12.31 -3.09 -5.02
N TYR A 137 12.37 -4.00 -4.05
CA TYR A 137 13.15 -5.24 -4.15
C TYR A 137 12.56 -6.19 -5.21
N SER A 138 11.26 -6.46 -5.16
CA SER A 138 10.55 -7.31 -6.12
C SER A 138 10.69 -6.78 -7.54
N TYR A 139 10.56 -5.47 -7.74
CA TYR A 139 10.77 -4.85 -9.06
C TYR A 139 12.21 -5.11 -9.56
N LYS A 140 13.22 -4.95 -8.70
CA LYS A 140 14.62 -5.22 -9.05
C LYS A 140 14.83 -6.68 -9.48
N VAL A 141 14.23 -7.63 -8.76
CA VAL A 141 14.32 -9.08 -9.10
C VAL A 141 13.64 -9.36 -10.44
N LEU A 142 12.46 -8.80 -10.68
CA LEU A 142 11.73 -8.96 -11.94
C LEU A 142 12.50 -8.35 -13.12
N GLU A 143 13.13 -7.19 -12.93
CA GLU A 143 13.95 -6.54 -13.97
C GLU A 143 15.23 -7.34 -14.30
N GLN A 144 15.81 -8.06 -13.33
CA GLN A 144 16.98 -8.90 -13.56
C GLN A 144 16.65 -10.17 -14.35
N ARG A 145 15.48 -10.77 -14.12
CA ARG A 145 15.06 -12.00 -14.79
C ARG A 145 14.78 -11.83 -16.28
N GLU A 146 14.40 -10.62 -16.72
CA GLU A 146 14.16 -10.32 -18.14
C GLU A 146 15.47 -10.12 -18.94
N LYS A 147 16.59 -9.88 -18.25
CA LYS A 147 17.90 -9.65 -18.90
C LYS A 147 18.71 -10.92 -19.10
N ILE A 148 18.22 -12.07 -18.64
CA ILE A 148 18.82 -13.41 -18.77
C ILE A 148 18.08 -14.14 -19.87
#